data_AF-A0A2K3LGB0-F1
#
_entry.id   AF-A0A2K3LGB0-F1
#
_cell.length_a   1.000
_cell.length_b   1.000
_cell.length_c   1.000
_cell.angle_alpha   90.00
_cell.angle_beta   90.00
_cell.angle_gamma   90.00
#
_symmetry.space_group_name_H-M   'P 1'
#
loop_
_entity.id
_entity.type
_entity.pdbx_description
1 polymer ?
#
loop_
_entity_poly.entity_id
_entity_poly.type
_entity_poly.pdbx_seq_one_letter_code
_entity_poly.pdbx_strand_id
1 'polypeptide(L)' 'MSMDMMGTERVCYVHCNFCNTILAVNVPYSSMLTIVTVRCGHCANLLSVNMVAASLQPFSPPQLPQ' A
#
# COMPACT_ATOMS: atom_id res chain seq x y z
N MET A 1 -21.40 -8.84 19.32
CA MET A 1 -20.02 -8.33 19.39
C MET A 1 -19.49 -8.22 17.97
N SER A 2 -19.12 -6.99 17.59
CA SER A 2 -18.41 -6.57 16.37
C SER A 2 -18.99 -6.87 14.99
N MET A 3 -19.71 -5.87 14.45
CA MET A 3 -19.77 -5.59 13.01
C MET A 3 -18.49 -4.87 12.53
N ASP A 4 -17.34 -5.14 13.14
CA ASP A 4 -16.02 -4.64 12.75
C ASP A 4 -15.37 -5.55 11.69
N MET A 5 -16.14 -5.94 10.67
CA MET A 5 -15.60 -6.66 9.51
C MET A 5 -15.92 -5.98 8.18
N MET A 6 -16.52 -4.78 8.20
CA MET A 6 -16.94 -4.06 7.00
C MET A 6 -15.97 -2.95 6.54
N GLY A 7 -14.80 -2.78 7.17
CA GLY A 7 -13.92 -1.64 6.86
C GLY A 7 -12.49 -1.74 7.37
N THR A 8 -11.82 -2.89 7.25
CA THR A 8 -10.36 -2.97 7.44
C THR A 8 -9.65 -2.43 6.21
N GLU A 9 -9.91 -1.16 5.89
CA GLU A 9 -9.08 -0.36 4.99
C GLU A 9 -7.72 -0.20 5.65
N ARG A 10 -6.68 -0.79 5.05
CA ARG A 10 -5.30 -0.60 5.47
C ARG A 10 -4.62 0.34 4.52
N VAL A 11 -3.78 1.22 5.05
CA VAL A 11 -2.88 2.03 4.22
C VAL A 11 -1.66 1.17 3.93
N CYS A 12 -1.42 0.89 2.66
CA CYS A 12 -0.16 0.33 2.19
C CYS A 12 0.70 1.47 1.66
N TYR A 13 1.96 1.51 2.06
CA TYR A 13 2.93 2.41 1.46
C TYR A 13 3.63 1.65 0.36
N VAL A 14 3.70 2.23 -0.84
CA VAL A 14 4.41 1.62 -1.97
C VAL A 14 5.35 2.63 -2.56
N HIS A 15 6.48 2.14 -3.02
CA HIS A 15 7.50 2.98 -3.62
C HIS A 15 7.36 2.97 -5.14
N CYS A 16 7.34 4.15 -5.76
CA CYS A 16 7.29 4.25 -7.20
C CYS A 16 8.66 4.01 -7.82
N ASN A 17 8.81 2.93 -8.58
CA ASN A 17 10.07 2.58 -9.23
C ASN A 17 10.57 3.65 -10.24
N PHE A 18 9.69 4.52 -10.74
CA PHE A 18 10.04 5.54 -11.73
C PHE A 18 10.62 6.82 -11.12
N CYS A 19 9.98 7.35 -10.08
CA CYS A 19 10.35 8.65 -9.49
C CYS A 19 10.77 8.54 -8.02
N ASN A 20 10.94 7.32 -7.52
CA ASN A 20 11.37 7.02 -6.15
C ASN A 20 10.46 7.63 -5.06
N THR A 21 9.23 8.02 -5.41
CA THR A 21 8.29 8.64 -4.47
C THR A 21 7.52 7.58 -3.71
N ILE A 22 7.32 7.79 -2.39
CA ILE A 22 6.45 6.95 -1.56
C ILE A 22 4.99 7.35 -1.78
N LEU A 23 4.12 6.38 -2.02
CA LEU A 23 2.68 6.57 -2.19
C LEU A 23 1.92 5.83 -1.09
N ALA A 24 0.95 6.52 -0.49
CA ALA A 24 -0.02 5.91 0.39
C ALA A 24 -1.22 5.43 -0.43
N VAL A 25 -1.54 4.15 -0.33
CA VAL A 25 -2.67 3.53 -1.04
C VAL A 25 -3.59 2.86 -0.03
N ASN A 26 -4.86 3.23 -0.04
CA ASN A 26 -5.87 2.55 0.76
C ASN A 26 -6.26 1.25 0.08
N VAL A 27 -6.10 0.16 0.82
CA VAL A 27 -6.35 -1.19 0.32
C VAL A 27 -7.40 -1.88 1.20
N PRO A 28 -8.53 -2.32 0.64
CA PRO A 28 -9.47 -3.13 1.40
C PRO A 28 -8.84 -4.50 1.64
N TYR A 29 -9.03 -5.05 2.84
CA TYR A 29 -8.45 -6.34 3.24
C TYR A 29 -8.72 -7.48 2.25
N SER A 30 -9.91 -7.49 1.63
CA SER A 30 -10.29 -8.46 0.59
C SER A 30 -9.38 -8.42 -0.66
N SER A 31 -8.66 -7.33 -0.89
CA SER A 31 -7.80 -7.14 -2.07
C SER A 31 -6.30 -7.30 -1.75
N MET A 32 -5.92 -7.60 -0.50
CA MET A 32 -4.52 -7.81 -0.11
C MET A 32 -3.87 -9.02 -0.80
N LEU A 33 -4.67 -9.89 -1.43
CA LEU A 33 -4.22 -11.05 -2.21
C LEU A 33 -4.16 -10.79 -3.72
N THR A 34 -4.50 -9.57 -4.16
CA THR A 34 -4.64 -9.22 -5.57
C THR A 34 -3.56 -8.23 -6.00
N ILE A 35 -3.12 -8.33 -7.25
CA ILE A 35 -2.24 -7.34 -7.87
C ILE A 35 -3.10 -6.11 -8.17
N VAL A 36 -2.72 -4.95 -7.65
CA VAL A 36 -3.39 -3.70 -7.99
C VAL A 36 -2.49 -2.77 -8.76
N THR A 37 -3.11 -1.95 -9.59
CA THR A 37 -2.44 -0.90 -10.32
C THR A 37 -2.62 0.41 -9.59
N VAL A 38 -1.52 0.99 -9.12
CA VAL A 38 -1.50 2.25 -8.39
C VAL A 38 -0.93 3.30 -9.33
N ARG A 39 -1.67 4.39 -9.54
CA ARG A 39 -1.17 5.52 -10.31
C ARG A 39 -0.34 6.43 -9.42
N CYS A 40 0.86 6.76 -9.87
CA CYS A 40 1.71 7.70 -9.17
C CYS A 40 1.17 9.13 -9.28
N GLY A 41 0.95 9.81 -8.15
CA GLY A 41 0.55 11.22 -8.13
C GLY A 41 1.63 12.18 -8.66
N HIS A 42 2.90 11.74 -8.66
CA HIS A 42 4.04 12.58 -9.06
C HIS A 42 4.39 12.42 -10.54
N CYS A 43 4.67 11.19 -11.00
CA CYS A 43 5.06 10.93 -12.39
C CYS A 43 3.90 10.48 -13.29
N ALA A 44 2.67 10.44 -12.78
CA ALA A 44 1.47 9.98 -13.49
C ALA A 44 1.53 8.53 -14.03
N ASN A 45 2.61 7.79 -13.75
CA ASN A 45 2.84 6.43 -14.23
C ASN A 45 2.07 5.39 -13.41
N LEU A 46 1.70 4.28 -14.04
CA LEU A 46 0.98 3.18 -13.44
C LEU A 46 1.97 2.13 -12.92
N LEU A 47 1.91 1.84 -11.62
CA LEU A 47 2.70 0.81 -10.98
C LEU A 47 1.83 -0.41 -10.69
N SER A 48 2.23 -1.59 -11.15
CA SER A 48 1.61 -2.86 -10.75
C SER A 48 2.28 -3.37 -9.47
N VAL A 49 1.57 -3.32 -8.35
CA VAL A 49 2.07 -3.78 -7.05
C VAL A 49 1.27 -4.98 -6.57
N ASN A 50 1.99 -6.02 -6.16
CA ASN A 50 1.39 -7.16 -5.50
C ASN A 50 1.26 -6.85 -4.00
N MET A 51 0.02 -6.71 -3.53
CA MET A 51 -0.23 -6.40 -2.12
C MET A 51 0.21 -7.51 -1.16
N VAL A 52 0.29 -8.76 -1.61
CA VAL A 52 0.83 -9.88 -0.80
C VAL A 52 2.29 -9.62 -0.50
N ALA A 53 3.06 -9.23 -1.52
CA ALA A 53 4.45 -8.89 -1.35
C ALA A 53 4.60 -7.65 -0.46
N ALA A 54 3.77 -6.63 -0.65
CA ALA A 54 3.80 -5.42 0.17
C ALA A 54 3.41 -5.64 1.64
N SER A 55 2.53 -6.61 1.92
CA SER A 55 2.15 -7.01 3.28
C SER A 55 3.19 -7.87 3.98
N LEU A 56 3.95 -8.67 3.23
CA LEU A 56 5.03 -9.52 3.76
C LEU A 56 6.35 -8.76 3.87
N GLN A 57 6.46 -7.61 3.21
CA GLN A 57 7.56 -6.70 3.43
C GLN A 57 7.35 -6.04 4.79
N PRO A 58 8.31 -6.20 5.74
CA PRO A 58 8.34 -5.34 6.90
C PRO A 58 8.61 -3.94 6.37
N PHE A 59 7.55 -3.16 6.14
CA PHE A 59 7.64 -1.72 6.24
C PHE A 59 8.04 -1.45 7.69
N SER A 60 9.34 -1.43 7.96
CA SER A 60 9.85 -0.63 9.05
C SER A 60 9.39 0.78 8.72
N PRO A 61 8.41 1.36 9.45
CA PRO A 61 8.23 2.81 9.36
C PRO A 61 9.63 3.40 9.59
N PRO A 62 10.05 4.45 8.86
CA PRO A 62 11.28 5.14 9.20
C PRO A 62 11.17 5.44 10.70
N GLN A 63 12.06 4.82 11.48
CA GLN A 63 12.10 4.98 12.93
C GLN A 63 12.30 6.48 13.15
N LEU A 64 11.20 7.18 13.42
CA LEU A 64 11.24 8.56 13.87
C LEU A 64 11.93 8.47 15.24
N PRO A 65 13.16 8.98 15.39
CA PRO A 65 13.76 9.06 16.71
C PRO A 65 12.86 9.98 17.53
N GLN A 66 12.34 9.46 18.64
CA GLN A 66 11.69 10.28 19.67
C GLN A 66 12.65 11.34 20.22
#